data_AF-B4LPY8-F1
#
_entry.id   AF-B4LPY8-F1
#
_cell.length_a   1.000
_cell.length_b   1.000
_cell.length_c   1.000
_cell.angle_alpha   90.00
_cell.angle_beta   90.00
_cell.angle_gamma   90.00
#
_symmetry.space_group_name_H-M   'P 1'
#
loop_
_entity.id
_entity.type
_entity.pdbx_description
1 polymer ?
#
loop_
_entity_poly.entity_id
_entity_poly.type
_entity_poly.pdbx_seq_one_letter_code
_entity_poly.pdbx_strand_id
1 'polypeptide(L)'
;MKVQIFVVVFVVFSLYELVLSQSAADLAAYKEKQQACIKELKVPDAEAAQIAAEKEVANASEAYKCYHNCLYQKMGLVTADAKPNSENILKFTQMRFNKAPLDKIKTQLASCGTSVAKSANSCDFAYNFEQCMVKALKA
;
A
#
# COMPACT_ATOMS: atom_id res chain seq x y z
N MET A 1 -30.95 35.16 -3.80
CA MET A 1 -29.61 34.67 -3.39
C MET A 1 -29.59 33.65 -2.23
N LYS A 2 -30.62 33.54 -1.38
CA LYS A 2 -30.65 32.56 -0.26
C LYS A 2 -30.77 31.08 -0.69
N VAL A 3 -31.49 30.80 -1.78
CA VAL A 3 -31.71 29.43 -2.28
C VAL A 3 -30.42 28.79 -2.83
N GLN A 4 -29.56 29.58 -3.47
CA GLN A 4 -28.27 29.13 -4.02
C GLN A 4 -27.30 28.67 -2.92
N ILE A 5 -27.29 29.33 -1.76
CA ILE A 5 -26.42 28.96 -0.63
C ILE A 5 -26.85 27.63 -0.01
N PHE A 6 -28.16 27.41 0.16
CA PHE A 6 -28.68 26.16 0.72
C PHE A 6 -28.39 24.95 -0.17
N VAL A 7 -28.48 25.10 -1.49
CA VAL A 7 -28.19 24.02 -2.45
C VAL A 7 -26.70 23.66 -2.45
N VAL A 8 -25.80 24.65 -2.39
CA VAL A 8 -24.35 24.40 -2.33
C VAL A 8 -23.93 23.68 -1.06
N VAL A 9 -24.50 24.05 0.10
CA VAL A 9 -24.21 23.40 1.38
C VAL A 9 -24.67 21.94 1.37
N PHE A 10 -25.85 21.64 0.81
CA PHE A 10 -26.37 20.27 0.71
C PHE A 10 -25.49 19.38 -0.18
N VAL A 11 -25.07 19.89 -1.34
CA VAL A 11 -24.21 19.15 -2.29
C VAL A 11 -22.86 18.82 -1.67
N VAL A 12 -22.23 19.78 -0.97
CA VAL A 12 -20.95 19.56 -0.30
C VAL A 12 -21.09 18.47 0.78
N PHE A 13 -22.15 18.49 1.59
CA PHE A 13 -22.38 17.47 2.63
C PHE A 13 -22.52 16.06 2.06
N SER A 14 -23.30 15.89 0.99
CA SER A 14 -23.46 14.59 0.32
C SER A 14 -22.16 14.06 -0.29
N LEU A 15 -21.26 14.93 -0.76
CA LEU A 15 -19.95 14.51 -1.26
C LEU A 15 -19.00 14.07 -0.14
N TYR A 16 -19.07 14.71 1.02
CA TYR A 16 -18.28 14.30 2.19
C TYR A 16 -18.66 12.89 2.69
N GLU A 17 -19.95 12.59 2.78
CA GLU A 17 -20.41 11.25 3.19
C GLU A 17 -19.95 10.17 2.21
N LEU A 18 -19.97 10.46 0.90
CA LEU A 18 -19.54 9.53 -0.13
C LEU A 18 -18.03 9.26 -0.09
N VAL A 19 -17.22 10.30 0.13
CA VAL A 19 -15.76 10.18 0.29
C VAL A 19 -15.39 9.35 1.53
N LEU A 20 -16.07 9.57 2.66
CA LEU A 20 -15.84 8.79 3.88
C LEU A 20 -16.23 7.32 3.67
N SER A 21 -17.37 7.06 3.03
CA SER A 21 -17.81 5.70 2.71
C SER A 21 -16.82 4.96 1.82
N GLN A 22 -16.33 5.62 0.76
CA GLN A 22 -15.32 5.06 -0.12
C GLN A 22 -14.01 4.74 0.63
N SER A 23 -13.55 5.65 1.50
CA SER A 23 -12.34 5.43 2.29
C SER A 23 -12.43 4.22 3.24
N ALA A 24 -13.62 3.98 3.82
CA ALA A 24 -13.86 2.84 4.69
C ALA A 24 -13.90 1.53 3.89
N ALA A 25 -14.52 1.53 2.71
CA ALA A 25 -14.57 0.38 1.81
C ALA A 25 -13.16 0.03 1.28
N ASP A 26 -12.37 1.03 0.89
CA ASP A 26 -10.99 0.84 0.44
C ASP A 26 -10.11 0.24 1.55
N LEU A 27 -10.27 0.71 2.80
CA LEU A 27 -9.55 0.16 3.95
C LEU A 27 -9.97 -1.28 4.27
N ALA A 28 -11.26 -1.60 4.18
CA ALA A 28 -11.77 -2.96 4.37
C ALA A 28 -11.23 -3.91 3.30
N ALA A 29 -11.27 -3.51 2.03
CA ALA A 29 -10.74 -4.29 0.91
C ALA A 29 -9.22 -4.50 1.04
N TYR A 30 -8.48 -3.48 1.51
CA TYR A 30 -7.06 -3.62 1.81
C TYR A 30 -6.81 -4.66 2.90
N LYS A 31 -7.52 -4.55 4.04
CA LYS A 31 -7.38 -5.50 5.17
C LYS A 31 -7.76 -6.93 4.78
N GLU A 32 -8.78 -7.11 3.94
CA GLU A 32 -9.16 -8.42 3.42
C GLU A 32 -7.99 -9.05 2.63
N LYS A 33 -7.34 -8.27 1.76
CA LYS A 33 -6.16 -8.73 1.00
C LYS A 33 -4.97 -9.03 1.92
N GLN A 34 -4.74 -8.24 2.96
CA GLN A 34 -3.72 -8.53 3.98
C GLN A 34 -3.99 -9.88 4.65
N GLN A 35 -5.21 -10.08 5.14
CA GLN A 35 -5.63 -11.32 5.82
C GLN A 35 -5.53 -12.54 4.91
N ALA A 36 -5.91 -12.39 3.63
CA ALA A 36 -5.75 -13.43 2.63
C ALA A 36 -4.28 -13.84 2.49
N CYS A 37 -3.36 -12.89 2.38
CA CYS A 37 -1.92 -13.18 2.26
C CYS A 37 -1.32 -13.78 3.54
N ILE A 38 -1.70 -13.29 4.73
CA ILE A 38 -1.28 -13.86 6.02
C ILE A 38 -1.66 -15.34 6.08
N LYS A 39 -2.91 -15.67 5.71
CA LYS A 39 -3.43 -17.03 5.73
C LYS A 39 -2.79 -17.92 4.67
N GLU A 40 -2.66 -17.43 3.44
CA GLU A 40 -2.10 -18.18 2.30
C GLU A 40 -0.65 -18.56 2.55
N LEU A 41 0.15 -17.63 3.08
CA LEU A 41 1.57 -17.83 3.34
C LEU A 41 1.87 -18.42 4.71
N LYS A 42 0.84 -18.61 5.55
CA LYS A 42 0.97 -19.07 6.95
C LYS A 42 1.96 -18.20 7.73
N VAL A 43 1.81 -16.88 7.62
CA VAL A 43 2.64 -15.92 8.36
C VAL A 43 2.45 -16.18 9.87
N PRO A 44 3.52 -16.31 10.67
CA PRO A 44 3.45 -16.48 12.11
C PRO A 44 2.58 -15.42 12.80
N ASP A 45 1.83 -15.81 13.83
CA ASP A 45 0.89 -14.93 14.53
C ASP A 45 1.53 -13.65 15.07
N ALA A 46 2.77 -13.73 15.54
CA ALA A 46 3.52 -12.57 16.02
C ALA A 46 3.76 -11.52 14.90
N GLU A 47 4.13 -11.99 13.71
CA GLU A 47 4.35 -11.13 12.53
C GLU A 47 3.00 -10.66 11.96
N ALA A 48 1.97 -11.50 11.96
CA ALA A 48 0.62 -11.14 11.56
C ALA A 48 0.04 -10.01 12.43
N ALA A 49 0.27 -10.06 13.74
CA ALA A 49 -0.10 -8.98 14.66
C ALA A 49 0.64 -7.67 14.35
N GLN A 50 1.92 -7.75 13.98
CA GLN A 50 2.71 -6.58 13.56
C GLN A 50 2.22 -6.00 12.23
N ILE A 51 1.90 -6.84 11.24
CA ILE A 51 1.28 -6.43 9.96
C ILE A 51 -0.01 -5.67 10.23
N ALA A 52 -0.91 -6.23 11.04
CA ALA A 52 -2.20 -5.62 11.35
C ALA A 52 -2.07 -4.28 12.10
N ALA A 53 -0.97 -4.10 12.84
CA ALA A 53 -0.63 -2.87 13.54
C ALA A 53 0.23 -1.90 12.71
N GLU A 54 0.51 -2.22 11.45
CA GLU A 54 1.41 -1.47 10.55
C GLU A 54 2.81 -1.22 11.16
N LYS A 55 3.28 -2.18 11.95
CA LYS A 55 4.61 -2.14 12.59
C LYS A 55 5.64 -2.88 11.75
N GLU A 56 6.88 -2.43 11.85
CA GLU A 56 8.02 -3.15 11.27
C GLU A 56 8.18 -4.51 11.95
N VAL A 57 8.40 -5.54 11.13
CA VAL A 57 8.73 -6.90 11.58
C VAL A 57 10.24 -7.05 11.59
N ALA A 58 10.82 -7.11 12.80
CA ALA A 58 12.24 -7.42 12.96
C ALA A 58 12.47 -8.93 12.79
N ASN A 59 13.56 -9.31 12.12
CA ASN A 59 13.92 -10.71 11.84
C ASN A 59 12.83 -11.47 11.08
N ALA A 60 12.33 -10.85 10.00
CA ALA A 60 11.27 -11.38 9.15
C ALA A 60 11.50 -12.84 8.73
N SER A 61 10.48 -13.67 8.96
CA SER A 61 10.38 -15.01 8.40
C SER A 61 10.31 -14.99 6.87
N GLU A 62 10.60 -16.11 6.23
CA GLU A 62 10.43 -16.26 4.78
C GLU A 62 8.97 -16.02 4.34
N ALA A 63 8.00 -16.41 5.18
CA ALA A 63 6.59 -16.14 4.94
C ALA A 63 6.30 -14.63 4.92
N TYR A 64 6.87 -13.86 5.86
CA TYR A 64 6.75 -12.40 5.86
C TYR A 64 7.45 -11.76 4.66
N LYS A 65 8.62 -12.24 4.25
CA LYS A 65 9.29 -11.69 3.05
C LYS A 65 8.39 -11.82 1.82
N CYS A 66 7.68 -12.94 1.70
CA CYS A 66 6.71 -13.15 0.62
C CYS A 66 5.38 -12.39 0.77
N TYR A 67 5.06 -11.91 1.98
CA TYR A 67 3.79 -11.23 2.26
C TYR A 67 3.59 -9.99 1.37
N HIS A 68 4.61 -9.14 1.22
CA HIS A 68 4.49 -7.94 0.39
C HIS A 68 4.28 -8.28 -1.09
N ASN A 69 4.95 -9.31 -1.62
CA ASN A 69 4.73 -9.76 -2.99
C ASN A 69 3.28 -10.23 -3.19
N CYS A 70 2.76 -11.06 -2.28
CA CYS A 70 1.36 -11.51 -2.30
C CYS A 70 0.39 -10.33 -2.27
N LEU A 71 0.62 -9.38 -1.35
CA LEU A 71 -0.26 -8.23 -1.18
C LEU A 71 -0.28 -7.36 -2.44
N TYR A 72 0.89 -7.07 -3.01
CA TYR A 72 1.03 -6.26 -4.21
C TYR A 72 0.33 -6.89 -5.43
N GLN A 73 0.38 -8.21 -5.56
CA GLN A 73 -0.36 -8.93 -6.59
C GLN A 73 -1.87 -8.82 -6.40
N LYS A 74 -2.39 -9.06 -5.18
CA LYS A 74 -3.84 -8.92 -4.89
C LYS A 74 -4.32 -7.47 -4.99
N MET A 75 -3.42 -6.51 -4.80
CA MET A 75 -3.68 -5.08 -5.01
C MET A 75 -3.59 -4.65 -6.48
N GLY A 76 -3.10 -5.50 -7.38
CA GLY A 76 -2.90 -5.16 -8.79
C GLY A 76 -1.78 -4.14 -9.02
N LEU A 77 -0.84 -4.03 -8.07
CA LEU A 77 0.39 -3.24 -8.22
C LEU A 77 1.39 -3.99 -9.09
N VAL A 78 1.34 -5.31 -9.04
CA VAL A 78 2.10 -6.23 -9.87
C VAL A 78 1.09 -7.15 -10.56
N THR A 79 1.21 -7.30 -11.86
CA THR A 79 0.36 -8.19 -12.66
C THR A 79 0.71 -9.67 -12.40
N ALA A 80 -0.14 -10.58 -12.88
CA ALA A 80 0.09 -12.02 -12.72
C ALA A 80 1.39 -12.52 -13.39
N ASP A 81 1.85 -11.83 -14.44
CA ASP A 81 3.14 -12.06 -15.11
C ASP A 81 4.31 -11.27 -14.49
N ALA A 82 4.15 -10.84 -13.23
CA ALA A 82 5.16 -10.11 -12.45
C ALA A 82 5.58 -8.75 -13.04
N LYS A 83 4.75 -8.13 -13.88
CA LYS A 83 5.03 -6.78 -14.41
C LYS A 83 4.47 -5.71 -13.48
N PRO A 84 5.23 -4.63 -13.20
CA PRO A 84 4.75 -3.53 -12.38
C PRO A 84 3.65 -2.76 -13.12
N ASN A 85 2.57 -2.43 -12.42
CA ASN A 85 1.58 -1.46 -12.86
C ASN A 85 1.95 -0.09 -12.27
N SER A 86 2.71 0.70 -13.02
CA SER A 86 3.26 1.98 -12.55
C SER A 86 2.21 2.98 -12.08
N GLU A 87 1.02 2.98 -12.70
CA GLU A 87 -0.08 3.85 -12.30
C GLU A 87 -0.62 3.47 -10.91
N ASN A 88 -0.95 2.18 -10.73
CA ASN A 88 -1.45 1.68 -9.45
C ASN A 88 -0.39 1.80 -8.34
N ILE A 89 0.88 1.53 -8.65
CA ILE A 89 2.00 1.71 -7.73
C ILE A 89 2.06 3.17 -7.28
N LEU A 90 2.08 4.12 -8.20
CA LEU A 90 2.17 5.55 -7.86
C LEU A 90 0.98 5.99 -7.01
N LYS A 91 -0.25 5.60 -7.39
CA LYS A 91 -1.47 5.92 -6.64
C LYS A 91 -1.43 5.36 -5.22
N PHE A 92 -1.04 4.10 -5.06
CA PHE A 92 -0.93 3.46 -3.75
C PHE A 92 0.16 4.12 -2.89
N THR A 93 1.35 4.34 -3.46
CA THR A 93 2.45 4.99 -2.73
C THR A 93 2.10 6.42 -2.32
N GLN A 94 1.38 7.18 -3.16
CA GLN A 94 0.90 8.51 -2.81
C GLN A 94 -0.15 8.50 -1.70
N MET A 95 -1.07 7.53 -1.71
CA MET A 95 -2.03 7.35 -0.62
C MET A 95 -1.32 7.04 0.69
N ARG A 96 -0.36 6.10 0.65
CA ARG A 96 0.37 5.64 1.84
C ARG A 96 1.31 6.69 2.42
N PHE A 97 2.03 7.40 1.56
CA PHE A 97 2.99 8.44 1.94
C PHE A 97 2.47 9.81 1.57
N ASN A 98 1.21 10.11 1.92
CA ASN A 98 0.52 11.35 1.54
C ASN A 98 1.18 12.64 2.04
N LYS A 99 2.11 12.55 3.01
CA LYS A 99 2.92 13.66 3.50
C LYS A 99 4.18 13.92 2.68
N ALA A 100 4.59 12.98 1.81
CA ALA A 100 5.76 13.12 0.98
C ALA A 100 5.43 13.82 -0.35
N PRO A 101 6.30 14.72 -0.84
CA PRO A 101 6.15 15.31 -2.18
C PRO A 101 6.13 14.24 -3.29
N LEU A 102 5.29 14.43 -4.32
CA LEU A 102 5.11 13.44 -5.39
C LEU A 102 6.38 13.18 -6.20
N ASP A 103 7.21 14.20 -6.42
CA ASP A 103 8.53 14.11 -7.05
C ASP A 103 9.49 13.27 -6.21
N LYS A 104 9.48 13.45 -4.88
CA LYS A 104 10.23 12.59 -3.96
C LYS A 104 9.76 11.15 -4.05
N ILE A 105 8.45 10.91 -4.06
CA ILE A 105 7.88 9.55 -4.22
C ILE A 105 8.37 8.89 -5.50
N LYS A 106 8.22 9.57 -6.66
CA LYS A 106 8.66 9.03 -7.96
C LYS A 106 10.16 8.73 -7.97
N THR A 107 10.97 9.62 -7.41
CA THR A 107 12.42 9.44 -7.30
C THR A 107 12.78 8.21 -6.47
N GLN A 108 12.13 8.03 -5.31
CA GLN A 108 12.40 6.89 -4.44
C GLN A 108 11.87 5.57 -5.01
N LEU A 109 10.73 5.57 -5.71
CA LEU A 109 10.26 4.39 -6.45
C LEU A 109 11.31 3.89 -7.45
N ALA A 110 11.88 4.79 -8.24
CA ALA A 110 12.93 4.44 -9.21
C ALA A 110 14.24 3.99 -8.52
N SER A 111 14.65 4.71 -7.47
CA SER A 111 15.87 4.41 -6.71
C SER A 111 15.79 3.05 -6.02
N CYS A 112 14.70 2.79 -5.28
CA CYS A 112 14.48 1.54 -4.57
C CYS A 112 14.28 0.37 -5.53
N GLY A 113 13.58 0.56 -6.65
CA GLY A 113 13.43 -0.49 -7.67
C GLY A 113 14.79 -0.91 -8.27
N THR A 114 15.68 0.07 -8.49
CA THR A 114 17.02 -0.19 -9.03
C THR A 114 17.94 -0.84 -7.99
N SER A 115 17.91 -0.38 -6.73
CA SER A 115 18.82 -0.86 -5.69
C SER A 115 18.56 -2.33 -5.31
N VAL A 116 17.32 -2.79 -5.47
CA VAL A 116 16.91 -4.16 -5.12
C VAL A 116 16.72 -5.07 -6.34
N ALA A 117 17.07 -4.60 -7.54
CA ALA A 117 16.87 -5.33 -8.81
C ALA A 117 17.57 -6.70 -8.87
N LYS A 118 18.62 -6.91 -8.06
CA LYS A 118 19.38 -8.17 -7.97
C LYS A 118 18.94 -9.06 -6.81
N SER A 119 17.73 -8.87 -6.28
CA SER A 119 17.18 -9.74 -5.24
C SER A 119 17.05 -11.17 -5.75
N ALA A 120 17.23 -12.15 -4.86
CA ALA A 120 17.34 -13.56 -5.25
C ALA A 120 16.03 -14.15 -5.82
N ASN A 121 14.88 -13.62 -5.39
CA ASN A 121 13.57 -14.00 -5.87
C ASN A 121 12.57 -12.83 -5.70
N SER A 122 11.32 -13.01 -6.13
CA SER A 122 10.26 -11.99 -6.05
C SER A 122 9.87 -11.61 -4.62
N CYS A 123 9.97 -12.53 -3.66
CA CYS A 123 9.70 -12.23 -2.25
C CYS A 123 10.79 -11.34 -1.66
N ASP A 124 12.06 -11.68 -1.89
CA ASP A 124 13.20 -10.86 -1.48
C ASP A 124 13.15 -9.49 -2.16
N PHE A 125 12.78 -9.43 -3.44
CA PHE A 125 12.57 -8.17 -4.15
C PHE A 125 11.52 -7.31 -3.45
N ALA A 126 10.31 -7.84 -3.22
CA ALA A 126 9.22 -7.09 -2.62
C ALA A 126 9.54 -6.65 -1.19
N TYR A 127 10.15 -7.53 -0.39
CA TYR A 127 10.58 -7.21 0.97
C TYR A 127 11.64 -6.10 0.98
N ASN A 128 12.74 -6.25 0.22
CA ASN A 128 13.80 -5.25 0.17
C ASN A 128 13.31 -3.92 -0.39
N PHE A 129 12.42 -3.97 -1.39
CA PHE A 129 11.78 -2.78 -1.96
C PHE A 129 10.95 -2.04 -0.91
N GLU A 130 10.08 -2.75 -0.17
CA GLU A 130 9.28 -2.16 0.90
C GLU A 130 10.18 -1.53 1.98
N GLN A 131 11.22 -2.23 2.43
CA GLN A 131 12.17 -1.70 3.42
C GLN A 131 12.85 -0.42 2.92
N CYS A 132 13.25 -0.38 1.65
CA CYS A 132 13.83 0.81 1.03
C CYS A 132 12.83 1.97 1.00
N MET A 133 11.60 1.74 0.54
CA MET A 133 10.56 2.75 0.44
C MET A 133 10.18 3.32 1.80
N VAL A 134 9.95 2.46 2.80
CA VAL A 134 9.63 2.87 4.17
C VAL A 134 10.79 3.68 4.75
N LYS A 135 12.05 3.28 4.57
CA LYS A 135 13.20 4.04 5.05
C LYS A 135 13.36 5.40 4.36
N ALA A 136 13.08 5.48 3.06
CA ALA A 136 13.27 6.69 2.26
C ALA A 136 12.13 7.73 2.44
N LEU A 137 10.92 7.25 2.76
CA LEU A 137 9.71 8.06 2.85
C LEU A 137 9.09 8.10 4.25
N LYS A 138 9.65 7.39 5.24
CA LYS A 138 9.33 7.62 6.66
C LYS A 138 9.53 9.11 6.95
N ALA A 139 8.47 9.74 7.42
CA ALA A 139 8.49 11.04 8.07
C ALA A 139 8.60 10.81 9.58
#